data_AF-A0A7V2MXE6-F1
#
_entry.id   AF-A0A7V2MXE6-F1
#
_cell.length_a   1.000
_cell.length_b   1.000
_cell.length_c   1.000
_cell.angle_alpha   90.00
_cell.angle_beta   90.00
_cell.angle_gamma   90.00
#
_symmetry.space_group_name_H-M   'P 1'
#
loop_
_entity.id
_entity.type
_entity.pdbx_description
1 polymer ?
#
loop_
_entity_poly.entity_id
_entity_poly.type
_entity_poly.pdbx_seq_one_letter_code
_entity_poly.pdbx_strand_id
1 'polypeptide(L)'
;MLESARLGAHAGRGRRRRPAPRRRGAAGDAARGAARAPRAHAATGGLPMRRIATIAAVLALVLGAGLYALAQQQVDEAKRERVVSVAGVKYHVLPATLETTQWGWLDPKEPPKLVINSGDIVAIETMMHAHNRIQPGTTMDELVALRKANPGGGPHSVTGPIYVNGAEPGDTMEIRIRKIVPKAFGTNFHLPGKEFPTVGLLAPEFPNGFVRYFYLDWERRQAEYKPGIVIDLQPFPGIIATGPDPNEPKEKAGPPIRDAKGRTSTLRPWKNGSNMDLNELQEGTTLFLPVFHKGALIWTGDSHCRQGNGEVNLTALECAYREIVIQPIVRKDLKIEWPQVETATHWIVMGFDEDLDEAMKIAVRNGIKFLSEQQKLVPLSRDEAYSLMSIVGDCRVTQVVDIRKGVHCMIPKSIFVKKS
;
A
#
# COMPACT_ATOMS: atom_id res chain seq x y z
N MET A 1 -52.06 -21.28 30.34
CA MET A 1 -51.71 -20.74 31.68
C MET A 1 -50.90 -19.48 31.40
N LEU A 2 -51.49 -18.28 31.57
CA LEU A 2 -51.46 -17.47 32.81
C LEU A 2 -49.99 -17.19 33.20
N GLU A 3 -49.50 -15.96 33.38
CA GLU A 3 -50.16 -14.71 33.75
C GLU A 3 -49.16 -13.52 33.64
N SER A 4 -49.74 -12.34 33.51
CA SER A 4 -49.16 -10.99 33.51
C SER A 4 -48.78 -10.50 34.93
N ALA A 5 -47.92 -9.46 35.04
CA ALA A 5 -48.08 -8.25 35.90
C ALA A 5 -46.73 -7.66 36.41
N ARG A 6 -46.40 -6.40 36.04
CA ARG A 6 -46.48 -5.13 36.84
C ARG A 6 -45.16 -4.75 37.56
N LEU A 7 -44.50 -3.66 37.14
CA LEU A 7 -44.60 -2.25 37.59
C LEU A 7 -43.89 -1.95 38.93
N GLY A 8 -42.99 -0.96 38.89
CA GLY A 8 -42.43 -0.29 40.08
C GLY A 8 -41.48 0.86 39.73
N ALA A 9 -41.96 2.09 39.84
CA ALA A 9 -41.22 3.34 39.66
C ALA A 9 -40.74 3.88 41.03
N HIS A 10 -39.60 4.58 41.06
CA HIS A 10 -39.35 5.57 42.10
C HIS A 10 -38.50 6.75 41.59
N ALA A 11 -39.05 7.94 41.78
CA ALA A 11 -38.42 9.25 41.55
C ALA A 11 -37.80 9.79 42.85
N GLY A 12 -36.71 10.56 42.72
CA GLY A 12 -36.14 11.35 43.81
C GLY A 12 -35.48 12.63 43.28
N ARG A 13 -36.11 13.78 43.56
CA ARG A 13 -35.65 15.14 43.23
C ARG A 13 -34.69 15.67 44.32
N GLY A 14 -33.71 16.48 43.92
CA GLY A 14 -32.97 17.38 44.81
C GLY A 14 -32.41 18.60 44.07
N ARG A 15 -33.02 19.78 44.27
CA ARG A 15 -32.56 21.11 43.81
C ARG A 15 -32.00 21.88 45.01
N ARG A 16 -31.02 22.76 44.74
CA ARG A 16 -30.72 24.13 45.31
C ARG A 16 -29.19 24.30 45.36
N ARG A 17 -28.53 25.47 45.30
CA ARG A 17 -28.72 26.87 44.88
C ARG A 17 -27.32 27.53 45.09
N ARG A 18 -26.89 28.46 44.22
CA ARG A 18 -25.78 29.44 44.38
C ARG A 18 -26.01 30.38 45.61
N PRO A 19 -25.08 31.27 46.08
CA PRO A 19 -24.04 32.03 45.33
C PRO A 19 -22.70 32.41 46.05
N ALA A 20 -21.81 33.08 45.29
CA ALA A 20 -20.63 33.88 45.71
C ALA A 20 -21.07 35.17 46.48
N PRO A 21 -20.21 36.07 47.08
CA PRO A 21 -19.00 36.68 46.48
C PRO A 21 -17.86 37.12 47.48
N ARG A 22 -16.73 37.66 46.97
CA ARG A 22 -16.17 39.00 47.32
C ARG A 22 -14.78 39.28 46.73
N ARG A 23 -14.66 40.46 46.13
CA ARG A 23 -13.42 41.17 45.76
C ARG A 23 -12.87 41.95 46.97
N ARG A 24 -11.55 42.11 47.06
CA ARG A 24 -10.88 43.28 47.66
C ARG A 24 -9.69 43.65 46.76
N GLY A 25 -9.61 44.93 46.39
CA GLY A 25 -8.42 45.55 45.81
C GLY A 25 -7.78 46.50 46.84
N ALA A 26 -6.50 46.81 46.64
CA ALA A 26 -5.86 48.10 46.89
C ALA A 26 -4.32 47.94 46.85
N ALA A 27 -3.69 48.61 45.90
CA ALA A 27 -2.30 49.11 45.94
C ALA A 27 -2.24 50.13 44.78
N GLY A 28 -1.82 51.38 44.92
CA GLY A 28 -0.97 52.03 45.91
C GLY A 28 -0.01 52.91 45.12
N ASP A 29 -0.42 54.16 44.87
CA ASP A 29 0.39 55.18 44.18
C ASP A 29 1.61 55.60 45.01
N ALA A 30 2.76 55.76 44.35
CA ALA A 30 3.86 56.55 44.87
C ALA A 30 4.61 57.25 43.72
N ALA A 31 4.44 58.57 43.68
CA ALA A 31 5.18 59.51 42.86
C ALA A 31 6.67 59.58 43.25
N ARG A 32 7.52 60.00 42.30
CA ARG A 32 8.71 60.84 42.56
C ARG A 32 9.22 61.47 41.26
N GLY A 33 9.43 62.78 41.32
CA GLY A 33 9.85 63.64 40.22
C GLY A 33 11.36 63.83 40.09
N ALA A 34 11.71 64.17 38.84
CA ALA A 34 12.74 65.07 38.32
C ALA A 34 14.06 65.33 39.08
N ALA A 35 15.18 65.11 38.37
CA ALA A 35 16.31 66.04 38.34
C ALA A 35 17.04 65.97 36.98
N ARG A 36 17.48 67.15 36.51
CA ARG A 36 18.07 67.45 35.19
C ARG A 36 19.56 67.06 35.08
N ALA A 37 19.97 66.92 33.81
CA ALA A 37 21.30 66.60 33.26
C ALA A 37 22.44 67.60 33.60
N PRO A 38 23.66 67.29 33.15
CA PRO A 38 24.20 68.07 32.02
C PRO A 38 24.80 67.25 30.88
N ARG A 39 24.86 67.91 29.71
CA ARG A 39 25.36 67.45 28.40
C ARG A 39 26.89 67.39 28.36
N ALA A 40 27.41 66.44 27.59
CA ALA A 40 28.67 66.58 26.85
C ALA A 40 28.45 66.16 25.38
N HIS A 41 28.86 67.03 24.45
CA HIS A 41 28.87 66.78 23.01
C HIS A 41 30.16 66.05 22.62
N ALA A 42 30.04 64.98 21.84
CA ALA A 42 31.07 64.54 20.91
C ALA A 42 30.38 64.04 19.63
N ALA A 43 30.77 64.61 18.50
CA ALA A 43 30.23 64.28 17.18
C ALA A 43 31.14 63.26 16.49
N THR A 44 30.58 62.16 15.98
CA THR A 44 31.17 61.37 14.87
C THR A 44 30.04 60.69 14.09
N GLY A 45 30.07 60.85 12.77
CA GLY A 45 29.01 60.41 11.86
C GLY A 45 28.81 58.89 11.80
N GLY A 46 27.55 58.48 11.83
CA GLY A 46 27.10 57.14 11.48
C GLY A 46 26.04 57.22 10.38
N LEU A 47 26.04 56.29 9.44
CA LEU A 47 25.01 56.21 8.39
C LEU A 47 23.61 56.16 9.03
N PRO A 48 22.63 56.88 8.49
CA PRO A 48 21.30 56.96 9.08
C PRO A 48 20.70 55.56 9.20
N MET A 49 20.18 55.23 10.38
CA MET A 49 19.67 53.91 10.80
C MET A 49 18.69 53.27 9.79
N ARG A 50 17.99 54.09 8.98
CA ARG A 50 17.15 53.65 7.87
C ARG A 50 17.93 52.96 6.73
N ARG A 51 19.12 53.45 6.37
CA ARG A 51 19.96 52.82 5.32
C ARG A 51 20.53 51.47 5.79
N ILE A 52 20.88 51.33 7.07
CA ILE A 52 21.34 50.05 7.64
C ILE A 52 20.20 49.03 7.63
N ALA A 53 18.98 49.45 8.00
CA ALA A 53 17.81 48.58 7.95
C ALA A 53 17.46 48.12 6.52
N THR A 54 17.57 49.01 5.52
CA THR A 54 17.34 48.65 4.12
C THR A 54 18.41 47.70 3.59
N ILE A 55 19.69 47.93 3.91
CA ILE A 55 20.78 47.03 3.50
C ILE A 55 20.63 45.65 4.14
N ALA A 56 20.27 45.59 5.44
CA ALA A 56 20.02 44.33 6.14
C ALA A 56 18.83 43.56 5.55
N ALA A 57 17.75 44.25 5.18
CA ALA A 57 16.58 43.64 4.56
C ALA A 57 16.90 43.08 3.16
N VAL A 58 17.69 43.80 2.36
CA VAL A 58 18.13 43.33 1.04
C VAL A 58 19.08 42.14 1.17
N LEU A 59 20.02 42.16 2.12
CA LEU A 59 20.89 41.02 2.40
C LEU A 59 20.11 39.79 2.87
N ALA A 60 19.10 39.95 3.73
CA ALA A 60 18.24 38.87 4.18
C ALA A 60 17.42 38.26 3.03
N LEU A 61 16.94 39.10 2.10
CA LEU A 61 16.23 38.65 0.89
C LEU A 61 17.15 37.91 -0.09
N VAL A 62 18.38 38.39 -0.29
CA VAL A 62 19.37 37.74 -1.18
C VAL A 62 19.86 36.43 -0.57
N LEU A 63 20.11 36.38 0.74
CA LEU A 63 20.45 35.15 1.45
C LEU A 63 19.28 34.16 1.47
N GLY A 64 18.05 34.63 1.68
CA GLY A 64 16.84 33.81 1.62
C GLY A 64 16.59 33.24 0.23
N ALA A 65 16.78 34.03 -0.82
CA ALA A 65 16.68 33.58 -2.21
C ALA A 65 17.81 32.62 -2.59
N GLY A 66 19.04 32.84 -2.10
CA GLY A 66 20.17 31.93 -2.30
C GLY A 66 19.99 30.59 -1.59
N LEU A 67 19.50 30.61 -0.35
CA LEU A 67 19.15 29.41 0.41
C LEU A 67 17.97 28.65 -0.21
N TYR A 68 16.97 29.38 -0.72
CA TYR A 68 15.86 28.78 -1.47
C TYR A 68 16.35 28.17 -2.78
N ALA A 69 17.21 28.86 -3.54
CA ALA A 69 17.80 28.32 -4.77
C ALA A 69 18.68 27.09 -4.52
N LEU A 70 19.46 27.08 -3.43
CA LEU A 70 20.26 25.93 -3.00
C LEU A 70 19.38 24.76 -2.54
N ALA A 71 18.30 25.03 -1.82
CA ALA A 71 17.31 24.03 -1.44
C ALA A 71 16.58 23.48 -2.67
N GLN A 72 16.22 24.33 -3.63
CA GLN A 72 15.63 23.92 -4.91
C GLN A 72 16.60 23.07 -5.72
N GLN A 73 17.88 23.45 -5.76
CA GLN A 73 18.94 22.71 -6.45
C GLN A 73 19.21 21.34 -5.79
N GLN A 74 19.15 21.23 -4.45
CA GLN A 74 19.21 19.95 -3.74
C GLN A 74 17.98 19.07 -3.99
N VAL A 75 16.79 19.68 -4.09
CA VAL A 75 15.55 18.96 -4.44
C VAL A 75 15.57 18.50 -5.90
N ASP A 76 16.12 19.31 -6.81
CA ASP A 76 16.30 18.97 -8.22
C ASP A 76 17.40 17.90 -8.43
N GLU A 77 18.46 17.89 -7.61
CA GLU A 77 19.44 16.79 -7.58
C GLU A 77 18.88 15.51 -6.95
N ALA A 78 17.96 15.61 -5.99
CA ALA A 78 17.25 14.47 -5.42
C ALA A 78 16.23 13.86 -6.40
N LYS A 79 15.78 14.62 -7.40
CA LYS A 79 14.90 14.15 -8.49
C LYS A 79 15.63 13.46 -9.65
N ARG A 80 16.96 13.44 -9.68
CA ARG A 80 17.70 12.67 -10.70
C ARG A 80 17.59 11.18 -10.43
N GLU A 81 17.10 10.41 -11.41
CA GLU A 81 17.25 8.96 -11.49
C GLU A 81 18.70 8.58 -11.12
N ARG A 82 18.90 8.02 -9.92
CA ARG A 82 20.20 7.50 -9.52
C ARG A 82 20.36 6.11 -10.09
N VAL A 83 20.82 6.04 -11.34
CA VAL A 83 21.21 4.77 -11.97
C VAL A 83 22.63 4.42 -11.54
N VAL A 84 22.78 3.32 -10.80
CA VAL A 84 24.10 2.78 -10.44
C VAL A 84 24.29 1.46 -11.17
N SER A 85 25.40 1.29 -11.88
CA SER A 85 25.73 0.01 -12.54
C SER A 85 26.53 -0.86 -11.57
N VAL A 86 26.06 -2.08 -11.32
CA VAL A 86 26.77 -3.09 -10.53
C VAL A 86 26.86 -4.36 -11.36
N ALA A 87 28.09 -4.79 -11.70
CA ALA A 87 28.35 -6.00 -12.49
C ALA A 87 27.56 -6.09 -13.83
N GLY A 88 27.33 -4.94 -14.49
CA GLY A 88 26.60 -4.86 -15.76
C GLY A 88 25.07 -4.81 -15.63
N VAL A 89 24.52 -4.96 -14.42
CA VAL A 89 23.10 -4.76 -14.11
C VAL A 89 22.89 -3.32 -13.64
N LYS A 90 21.92 -2.61 -14.22
CA LYS A 90 21.57 -1.26 -13.76
C LYS A 90 20.62 -1.34 -12.58
N TYR A 91 20.92 -0.55 -11.56
CA TYR A 91 20.08 -0.36 -10.39
C TYR A 91 19.38 1.00 -10.51
N HIS A 92 18.06 1.01 -10.45
CA HIS A 92 17.21 2.20 -10.57
C HIS A 92 16.47 2.45 -9.26
N VAL A 93 16.06 3.70 -9.04
CA VAL A 93 15.20 4.09 -7.91
C VAL A 93 13.97 4.78 -8.47
N LEU A 94 12.78 4.32 -8.07
CA LEU A 94 11.51 4.93 -8.40
C LEU A 94 10.87 5.48 -7.10
N PRO A 95 11.01 6.78 -6.81
CA PRO A 95 10.40 7.38 -5.63
C PRO A 95 8.87 7.42 -5.77
N ALA A 96 8.18 7.42 -4.63
CA ALA A 96 6.72 7.50 -4.58
C ALA A 96 6.32 8.96 -4.39
N THR A 97 5.86 9.60 -5.46
CA THR A 97 5.34 10.98 -5.47
C THR A 97 3.98 11.00 -6.15
N LEU A 98 3.24 12.11 -6.04
CA LEU A 98 1.97 12.27 -6.76
C LEU A 98 2.11 12.17 -8.29
N GLU A 99 3.32 12.35 -8.83
CA GLU A 99 3.60 12.21 -10.26
C GLU A 99 3.86 10.76 -10.67
N THR A 100 4.31 9.91 -9.74
CA THR A 100 4.68 8.51 -9.99
C THR A 100 3.69 7.51 -9.41
N THR A 101 2.67 7.97 -8.66
CA THR A 101 1.63 7.13 -8.07
C THR A 101 0.24 7.42 -8.61
N GLN A 102 -0.57 6.38 -8.78
CA GLN A 102 -2.00 6.47 -9.11
C GLN A 102 -2.85 6.05 -7.91
N TRP A 103 -4.01 6.70 -7.74
CA TRP A 103 -4.92 6.42 -6.63
C TRP A 103 -6.08 5.52 -7.08
N GLY A 104 -5.98 4.23 -6.77
CA GLY A 104 -7.07 3.28 -6.92
C GLY A 104 -7.32 2.78 -8.34
N TRP A 105 -6.44 3.11 -9.29
CA TRP A 105 -6.59 2.81 -10.72
C TRP A 105 -5.26 2.41 -11.34
N LEU A 106 -5.31 1.49 -12.30
CA LEU A 106 -4.25 1.13 -13.24
C LEU A 106 -4.65 1.65 -14.63
N ASP A 107 -4.00 2.71 -15.10
CA ASP A 107 -4.23 3.24 -16.45
C ASP A 107 -3.20 2.68 -17.45
N PRO A 108 -3.58 1.81 -18.40
CA PRO A 108 -2.65 1.30 -19.41
C PRO A 108 -2.17 2.37 -20.39
N LYS A 109 -2.75 3.58 -20.38
CA LYS A 109 -2.32 4.73 -21.18
C LYS A 109 -1.44 5.71 -20.41
N GLU A 110 -1.21 5.47 -19.12
CA GLU A 110 -0.30 6.32 -18.33
C GLU A 110 1.12 6.25 -18.93
N PRO A 111 1.78 7.39 -19.16
CA PRO A 111 3.17 7.39 -19.58
C PRO A 111 4.06 6.65 -18.56
N PRO A 112 5.02 5.82 -19.01
CA PRO A 112 5.98 5.18 -18.12
C PRO A 112 6.65 6.17 -17.18
N LYS A 113 6.70 5.84 -15.89
CA LYS A 113 7.40 6.61 -14.85
C LYS A 113 8.86 6.24 -14.73
N LEU A 114 9.23 5.09 -15.28
CA LEU A 114 10.59 4.60 -15.39
C LEU A 114 10.66 3.65 -16.59
N VAL A 115 11.77 3.69 -17.34
CA VAL A 115 12.04 2.76 -18.44
C VAL A 115 13.33 1.99 -18.12
N ILE A 116 13.24 0.66 -18.08
CA ILE A 116 14.36 -0.22 -17.74
C ILE A 116 14.58 -1.29 -18.81
N ASN A 117 15.73 -1.97 -18.74
CA ASN A 117 15.95 -3.19 -19.51
C ASN A 117 15.58 -4.43 -18.68
N SER A 118 15.22 -5.52 -19.36
CA SER A 118 15.07 -6.83 -18.74
C SER A 118 16.33 -7.21 -17.95
N GLY A 119 16.15 -7.60 -16.69
CA GLY A 119 17.24 -7.96 -15.78
C GLY A 119 17.78 -6.80 -14.92
N ASP A 120 17.41 -5.55 -15.21
CA ASP A 120 17.70 -4.43 -14.33
C ASP A 120 17.01 -4.59 -12.97
N ILE A 121 17.56 -3.93 -11.94
CA ILE A 121 17.01 -3.92 -10.58
C ILE A 121 16.37 -2.57 -10.32
N VAL A 122 15.21 -2.55 -9.67
CA VAL A 122 14.51 -1.32 -9.30
C VAL A 122 14.14 -1.34 -7.82
N ALA A 123 14.56 -0.33 -7.07
CA ALA A 123 14.03 -0.02 -5.75
C ALA A 123 12.85 0.93 -5.89
N ILE A 124 11.68 0.49 -5.45
CA ILE A 124 10.43 1.24 -5.60
C ILE A 124 9.94 1.66 -4.21
N GLU A 125 9.70 2.95 -4.02
CA GLU A 125 8.97 3.42 -2.84
C GLU A 125 7.47 3.21 -3.04
N THR A 126 6.74 3.01 -1.95
CA THR A 126 5.26 3.00 -1.98
C THR A 126 4.66 4.03 -1.03
N MET A 127 3.43 4.43 -1.32
CA MET A 127 2.63 5.29 -0.45
C MET A 127 1.64 4.47 0.34
N MET A 128 1.31 4.96 1.53
CA MET A 128 0.11 4.51 2.25
C MET A 128 -1.13 4.83 1.41
N HIS A 129 -2.21 4.09 1.64
CA HIS A 129 -3.50 4.28 0.99
C HIS A 129 -3.91 5.76 0.85
N ALA A 130 -4.64 6.04 -0.24
CA ALA A 130 -5.15 7.34 -0.63
C ALA A 130 -4.08 8.45 -0.79
N HIS A 131 -2.94 8.11 -1.41
CA HIS A 131 -1.78 8.99 -1.61
C HIS A 131 -1.26 9.56 -0.28
N ASN A 132 -0.95 8.68 0.67
CA ASN A 132 -0.50 9.04 2.03
C ASN A 132 -1.49 9.86 2.86
N ARG A 133 -2.78 9.93 2.50
CA ARG A 133 -3.77 10.65 3.33
C ARG A 133 -4.25 9.85 4.54
N ILE A 134 -4.05 8.52 4.54
CA ILE A 134 -4.27 7.70 5.73
C ILE A 134 -2.98 7.68 6.53
N GLN A 135 -2.99 8.25 7.73
CA GLN A 135 -1.83 8.42 8.61
C GLN A 135 -2.25 8.13 10.06
N PRO A 136 -1.30 7.89 10.99
CA PRO A 136 -1.63 7.77 12.41
C PRO A 136 -2.45 8.97 12.89
N GLY A 137 -3.67 8.70 13.37
CA GLY A 137 -4.62 9.72 13.81
C GLY A 137 -5.73 10.06 12.81
N THR A 138 -5.69 9.57 11.57
CA THR A 138 -6.84 9.69 10.65
C THR A 138 -8.06 9.00 11.26
N THR A 139 -9.20 9.65 11.21
CA THR A 139 -10.45 9.20 11.81
C THR A 139 -11.26 8.31 10.87
N MET A 140 -12.22 7.56 11.41
CA MET A 140 -13.12 6.76 10.58
C MET A 140 -13.94 7.61 9.60
N ASP A 141 -14.38 8.80 10.01
CA ASP A 141 -15.13 9.71 9.14
C ASP A 141 -14.28 10.20 7.96
N GLU A 142 -12.99 10.47 8.20
CA GLU A 142 -12.04 10.81 7.13
C GLU A 142 -11.79 9.63 6.19
N LEU A 143 -11.66 8.40 6.71
CA LEU A 143 -11.56 7.19 5.89
C LEU A 143 -12.79 7.00 4.98
N VAL A 144 -13.99 7.19 5.54
CA VAL A 144 -15.25 7.15 4.78
C VAL A 144 -15.29 8.23 3.70
N ALA A 145 -14.88 9.46 4.02
CA ALA A 145 -14.81 10.56 3.07
C ALA A 145 -13.83 10.26 1.92
N LEU A 146 -12.65 9.71 2.24
CA LEU A 146 -11.66 9.28 1.25
C LEU A 146 -12.22 8.18 0.34
N ARG A 147 -12.89 7.17 0.91
CA ARG A 147 -13.50 6.09 0.13
C ARG A 147 -14.55 6.61 -0.86
N LYS A 148 -15.40 7.55 -0.43
CA LYS A 148 -16.45 8.17 -1.25
C LYS A 148 -15.88 9.11 -2.33
N ALA A 149 -14.72 9.71 -2.10
CA ALA A 149 -14.06 10.62 -3.05
C ALA A 149 -13.41 9.92 -4.25
N ASN A 150 -13.23 8.59 -4.22
CA ASN A 150 -12.72 7.80 -5.35
C ASN A 150 -13.69 6.68 -5.74
N PRO A 151 -14.89 7.00 -6.26
CA PRO A 151 -15.91 6.01 -6.57
C PRO A 151 -15.40 5.04 -7.65
N GLY A 152 -15.56 3.74 -7.40
CA GLY A 152 -15.08 2.66 -8.29
C GLY A 152 -13.58 2.36 -8.19
N GLY A 153 -12.78 3.32 -7.75
CA GLY A 153 -11.36 3.11 -7.49
C GLY A 153 -11.12 2.49 -6.12
N GLY A 154 -9.95 1.86 -5.95
CA GLY A 154 -9.49 1.35 -4.67
C GLY A 154 -8.93 2.43 -3.73
N PRO A 155 -8.72 2.10 -2.46
CA PRO A 155 -7.94 2.95 -1.56
C PRO A 155 -6.44 2.93 -1.93
N HIS A 156 -6.01 1.95 -2.71
CA HIS A 156 -4.62 1.65 -3.03
C HIS A 156 -3.89 2.82 -3.71
N SER A 157 -2.65 3.06 -3.29
CA SER A 157 -1.73 3.95 -4.00
C SER A 157 -0.68 3.11 -4.68
N VAL A 158 -0.65 3.13 -6.01
CA VAL A 158 0.19 2.23 -6.81
C VAL A 158 1.25 3.03 -7.56
N THR A 159 2.51 2.74 -7.30
CA THR A 159 3.68 3.37 -7.93
C THR A 159 3.95 2.69 -9.28
N GLY A 160 4.12 3.47 -10.36
CA GLY A 160 4.33 2.98 -11.72
C GLY A 160 3.54 3.79 -12.78
N PRO A 161 3.49 3.33 -14.05
CA PRO A 161 4.07 2.06 -14.53
C PRO A 161 5.57 2.14 -14.80
N ILE A 162 6.26 1.03 -14.55
CA ILE A 162 7.61 0.77 -15.06
C ILE A 162 7.50 0.06 -16.41
N TYR A 163 8.15 0.59 -17.43
CA TYR A 163 8.23 -0.02 -18.75
C TYR A 163 9.52 -0.84 -18.89
N VAL A 164 9.39 -2.10 -19.30
CA VAL A 164 10.52 -3.02 -19.50
C VAL A 164 10.77 -3.22 -20.99
N ASN A 165 11.91 -2.74 -21.48
CA ASN A 165 12.29 -2.86 -22.89
C ASN A 165 12.28 -4.32 -23.36
N GLY A 166 11.67 -4.55 -24.52
CA GLY A 166 11.58 -5.86 -25.16
C GLY A 166 10.44 -6.75 -24.67
N ALA A 167 9.68 -6.35 -23.66
CA ALA A 167 8.45 -7.05 -23.25
C ALA A 167 7.32 -6.80 -24.26
N GLU A 168 6.71 -7.85 -24.79
CA GLU A 168 5.61 -7.78 -25.75
C GLU A 168 4.40 -8.60 -25.28
N PRO A 169 3.17 -8.26 -25.72
CA PRO A 169 1.99 -9.04 -25.40
C PRO A 169 2.17 -10.54 -25.68
N GLY A 170 1.77 -11.37 -24.72
CA GLY A 170 1.93 -12.81 -24.75
C GLY A 170 3.25 -13.31 -24.15
N ASP A 171 4.18 -12.45 -23.76
CA ASP A 171 5.34 -12.86 -22.94
C ASP A 171 4.95 -13.11 -21.48
N THR A 172 5.90 -13.67 -20.72
CA THR A 172 5.81 -13.73 -19.25
C THR A 172 6.81 -12.76 -18.64
N MET A 173 6.37 -11.99 -17.65
CA MET A 173 7.23 -11.18 -16.81
C MET A 173 7.57 -11.96 -15.53
N GLU A 174 8.83 -12.34 -15.39
CA GLU A 174 9.38 -12.88 -14.15
C GLU A 174 9.85 -11.72 -13.27
N ILE A 175 9.28 -11.58 -12.07
CA ILE A 175 9.57 -10.52 -11.12
C ILE A 175 10.13 -11.14 -9.86
N ARG A 176 11.44 -10.99 -9.64
CA ARG A 176 12.09 -11.47 -8.41
C ARG A 176 12.01 -10.39 -7.35
N ILE A 177 11.39 -10.69 -6.20
CA ILE A 177 11.33 -9.80 -5.05
C ILE A 177 12.62 -9.98 -4.25
N ARG A 178 13.49 -8.98 -4.29
CA ARG A 178 14.86 -9.04 -3.73
C ARG A 178 14.96 -8.53 -2.31
N LYS A 179 14.16 -7.53 -1.97
CA LYS A 179 14.18 -6.89 -0.65
C LYS A 179 12.87 -6.17 -0.38
N ILE A 180 12.37 -6.22 0.85
CA ILE A 180 11.26 -5.37 1.27
C ILE A 180 11.60 -4.69 2.59
N VAL A 181 11.42 -3.37 2.63
CA VAL A 181 11.68 -2.56 3.81
C VAL A 181 10.49 -1.64 4.10
N PRO A 182 9.70 -1.94 5.16
CA PRO A 182 8.64 -1.08 5.63
C PRO A 182 9.08 0.33 6.04
N LYS A 183 8.14 1.28 5.92
CA LYS A 183 8.11 2.56 6.65
C LYS A 183 7.73 2.31 8.11
N ALA A 184 7.71 3.36 8.93
CA ALA A 184 7.67 3.24 10.39
C ALA A 184 6.30 2.87 10.99
N PHE A 185 5.22 2.88 10.20
CA PHE A 185 3.88 2.65 10.71
C PHE A 185 3.01 1.84 9.73
N GLY A 186 1.94 1.28 10.27
CA GLY A 186 0.88 0.63 9.51
C GLY A 186 -0.51 0.96 10.07
N THR A 187 -1.55 0.47 9.40
CA THR A 187 -2.95 0.63 9.77
C THR A 187 -3.72 -0.65 9.48
N ASN A 188 -4.74 -0.95 10.27
CA ASN A 188 -5.78 -1.91 9.92
C ASN A 188 -7.12 -1.22 10.14
N PHE A 189 -8.05 -1.40 9.21
CA PHE A 189 -9.38 -0.84 9.34
C PHE A 189 -10.44 -1.66 8.62
N HIS A 190 -11.67 -1.58 9.12
CA HIS A 190 -12.84 -1.96 8.36
C HIS A 190 -13.81 -0.77 8.31
N LEU A 191 -14.48 -0.61 7.17
CA LEU A 191 -15.43 0.48 6.99
C LEU A 191 -16.72 0.22 7.80
N PRO A 192 -17.53 1.25 8.07
CA PRO A 192 -18.82 1.08 8.74
C PRO A 192 -19.80 0.28 7.88
N GLY A 193 -20.17 -0.92 8.32
CA GLY A 193 -21.08 -1.80 7.57
C GLY A 193 -22.46 -1.21 7.32
N LYS A 194 -22.93 -0.27 8.15
CA LYS A 194 -24.19 0.44 7.93
C LYS A 194 -24.17 1.32 6.67
N GLU A 195 -22.99 1.74 6.22
CA GLU A 195 -22.77 2.54 5.01
C GLU A 195 -22.21 1.70 3.85
N PHE A 196 -21.45 0.65 4.18
CA PHE A 196 -20.80 -0.24 3.22
C PHE A 196 -21.13 -1.71 3.51
N PRO A 197 -22.39 -2.15 3.36
CA PRO A 197 -22.86 -3.45 3.85
C PRO A 197 -22.30 -4.67 3.09
N THR A 198 -21.58 -4.44 1.98
CA THR A 198 -21.01 -5.48 1.13
C THR A 198 -19.48 -5.41 1.06
N VAL A 199 -18.83 -4.63 1.93
CA VAL A 199 -17.38 -4.38 1.87
C VAL A 199 -16.72 -4.96 3.12
N GLY A 200 -15.99 -6.07 2.94
CA GLY A 200 -15.50 -6.93 4.02
C GLY A 200 -16.45 -8.12 4.27
N LEU A 201 -15.92 -9.22 4.83
CA LEU A 201 -16.64 -10.50 4.92
C LEU A 201 -17.89 -10.43 5.79
N LEU A 202 -17.81 -9.73 6.93
CA LEU A 202 -18.87 -9.65 7.93
C LEU A 202 -19.42 -8.23 8.10
N ALA A 203 -19.36 -7.40 7.04
CA ALA A 203 -19.70 -5.98 7.13
C ALA A 203 -21.03 -5.69 7.87
N PRO A 204 -22.15 -6.40 7.64
CA PRO A 204 -23.41 -6.15 8.35
C PRO A 204 -23.34 -6.31 9.88
N GLU A 205 -22.41 -7.12 10.40
CA GLU A 205 -22.22 -7.36 11.84
C GLU A 205 -21.36 -6.27 12.51
N PHE A 206 -20.67 -5.45 11.71
CA PHE A 206 -19.73 -4.42 12.18
C PHE A 206 -20.15 -3.01 11.72
N PRO A 207 -21.27 -2.46 12.24
CA PRO A 207 -21.93 -1.29 11.66
C PRO A 207 -21.17 0.03 11.82
N ASN A 208 -20.22 0.14 12.75
CA ASN A 208 -19.59 1.42 13.12
C ASN A 208 -18.22 1.67 12.49
N GLY A 209 -17.61 0.65 11.89
CA GLY A 209 -16.22 0.73 11.43
C GLY A 209 -15.23 0.68 12.60
N PHE A 210 -13.97 0.38 12.29
CA PHE A 210 -12.88 0.42 13.25
C PHE A 210 -11.59 0.74 12.52
N VAL A 211 -10.72 1.54 13.15
CA VAL A 211 -9.36 1.82 12.65
C VAL A 211 -8.38 1.69 13.80
N ARG A 212 -7.22 1.08 13.52
CA ARG A 212 -6.10 0.98 14.43
C ARG A 212 -4.81 1.28 13.68
N TYR A 213 -3.95 2.08 14.31
CA TYR A 213 -2.61 2.37 13.83
C TYR A 213 -1.57 1.58 14.63
N PHE A 214 -0.49 1.24 13.95
CA PHE A 214 0.62 0.46 14.50
C PHE A 214 1.92 1.17 14.24
N TYR A 215 2.81 1.21 15.23
CA TYR A 215 4.21 1.52 15.02
C TYR A 215 4.96 0.21 14.78
N LEU A 216 5.78 0.18 13.73
CA LEU A 216 6.49 -1.03 13.30
C LEU A 216 7.89 -1.04 13.90
N ASP A 217 8.17 -2.02 14.76
CA ASP A 217 9.52 -2.32 15.22
C ASP A 217 10.20 -3.19 14.17
N TRP A 218 10.90 -2.55 13.23
CA TRP A 218 11.58 -3.27 12.14
C TRP A 218 12.82 -4.03 12.61
N GLU A 219 13.44 -3.63 13.71
CA GLU A 219 14.58 -4.33 14.28
C GLU A 219 14.15 -5.68 14.86
N ARG A 220 13.04 -5.70 15.60
CA ARG A 220 12.44 -6.94 16.13
C ARG A 220 11.53 -7.66 15.14
N ARG A 221 11.22 -7.03 14.01
CA ARG A 221 10.22 -7.48 13.02
C ARG A 221 8.85 -7.74 13.66
N GLN A 222 8.38 -6.79 14.46
CA GLN A 222 7.14 -6.93 15.22
C GLN A 222 6.30 -5.65 15.22
N ALA A 223 5.00 -5.81 15.46
CA ALA A 223 4.09 -4.73 15.82
C ALA A 223 3.23 -5.17 17.02
N GLU A 224 3.15 -4.34 18.05
CA GLU A 224 2.27 -4.62 19.18
C GLU A 224 0.81 -4.29 18.79
N TYR A 225 -0.08 -5.28 18.90
CA TYR A 225 -1.51 -5.04 18.73
C TYR A 225 -2.12 -4.47 20.01
N LYS A 226 -1.82 -5.11 21.15
CA LYS A 226 -2.17 -4.74 22.52
C LYS A 226 -1.17 -5.41 23.49
N PRO A 227 -1.09 -5.00 24.76
CA PRO A 227 -0.28 -5.71 25.76
C PRO A 227 -0.58 -7.21 25.77
N GLY A 228 0.46 -8.02 25.52
CA GLY A 228 0.36 -9.48 25.42
C GLY A 228 -0.02 -10.02 24.03
N ILE A 229 -0.25 -9.17 23.03
CA ILE A 229 -0.53 -9.56 21.64
C ILE A 229 0.45 -8.84 20.72
N VAL A 230 1.43 -9.60 20.22
CA VAL A 230 2.47 -9.12 19.30
C VAL A 230 2.31 -9.83 17.96
N ILE A 231 2.35 -9.04 16.89
CA ILE A 231 2.24 -9.51 15.51
C ILE A 231 3.64 -9.63 14.92
N ASP A 232 3.94 -10.76 14.28
CA ASP A 232 5.15 -10.95 13.49
C ASP A 232 5.02 -10.25 12.13
N LEU A 233 6.02 -9.47 11.73
CA LEU A 233 6.00 -8.78 10.45
C LEU A 233 6.51 -9.70 9.33
N GLN A 234 5.67 -9.87 8.31
CA GLN A 234 5.95 -10.64 7.10
C GLN A 234 5.51 -9.80 5.90
N PRO A 235 6.33 -8.82 5.47
CA PRO A 235 5.89 -7.85 4.49
C PRO A 235 5.87 -8.41 3.06
N PHE A 236 4.83 -8.06 2.31
CA PHE A 236 4.62 -8.42 0.91
C PHE A 236 3.78 -7.34 0.17
N PRO A 237 3.82 -7.24 -1.16
CA PRO A 237 2.91 -6.36 -1.89
C PRO A 237 1.54 -7.02 -2.10
N GLY A 238 0.46 -6.41 -1.61
CA GLY A 238 -0.92 -6.79 -1.96
C GLY A 238 -1.17 -6.59 -3.47
N ILE A 239 -0.66 -5.48 -4.00
CA ILE A 239 -0.60 -5.21 -5.45
C ILE A 239 0.82 -5.29 -5.97
N ILE A 240 1.00 -6.20 -6.92
CA ILE A 240 2.04 -6.14 -7.94
C ILE A 240 1.45 -6.65 -9.25
N ALA A 241 1.53 -5.82 -10.30
CA ALA A 241 0.76 -6.04 -11.51
C ALA A 241 1.56 -5.71 -12.77
N THR A 242 1.29 -6.45 -13.86
CA THR A 242 1.52 -5.99 -15.23
C THR A 242 0.29 -5.22 -15.73
N GLY A 243 0.39 -4.65 -16.94
CA GLY A 243 -0.69 -4.03 -17.72
C GLY A 243 -2.00 -4.81 -17.62
N PRO A 244 -3.14 -4.15 -17.33
CA PRO A 244 -4.44 -4.82 -17.23
C PRO A 244 -4.78 -5.69 -18.45
N ASP A 245 -5.43 -6.82 -18.23
CA ASP A 245 -5.90 -7.67 -19.33
C ASP A 245 -6.99 -6.94 -20.14
N PRO A 246 -6.78 -6.65 -21.44
CA PRO A 246 -7.78 -5.97 -22.26
C PRO A 246 -9.05 -6.79 -22.48
N ASN A 247 -8.97 -8.12 -22.32
CA ASN A 247 -10.07 -9.07 -22.57
C ASN A 247 -10.76 -9.53 -21.27
N GLU A 248 -10.45 -8.87 -20.16
CA GLU A 248 -11.00 -9.23 -18.88
C GLU A 248 -12.53 -9.07 -18.83
N PRO A 249 -13.26 -10.11 -18.36
CA PRO A 249 -14.70 -10.05 -18.27
C PRO A 249 -15.16 -9.02 -17.23
N LYS A 250 -16.38 -8.51 -17.44
CA LYS A 250 -17.08 -7.71 -16.44
C LYS A 250 -17.52 -8.61 -15.29
N GLU A 251 -17.51 -8.06 -14.08
CA GLU A 251 -18.02 -8.74 -12.88
C GLU A 251 -19.55 -8.74 -12.87
N LYS A 252 -20.15 -9.74 -12.20
CA LYS A 252 -21.59 -9.85 -11.96
C LYS A 252 -22.03 -8.88 -10.86
N ALA A 253 -21.18 -8.65 -9.86
CA ALA A 253 -21.45 -7.76 -8.74
C ALA A 253 -20.27 -6.80 -8.44
N GLY A 254 -20.57 -5.68 -7.79
CA GLY A 254 -19.57 -4.69 -7.36
C GLY A 254 -19.45 -3.46 -8.27
N PRO A 255 -18.54 -2.52 -7.93
CA PRO A 255 -18.26 -1.36 -8.77
C PRO A 255 -17.69 -1.76 -10.14
N PRO A 256 -17.88 -0.92 -11.18
CA PRO A 256 -17.28 -1.17 -12.48
C PRO A 256 -15.76 -1.33 -12.40
N ILE A 257 -15.25 -2.36 -13.07
CA ILE A 257 -13.81 -2.61 -13.14
C ILE A 257 -13.07 -1.60 -14.01
N ARG A 258 -13.78 -0.89 -14.89
CA ARG A 258 -13.23 0.15 -15.77
C ARG A 258 -14.03 1.43 -15.62
N ASP A 259 -13.34 2.56 -15.55
CA ASP A 259 -13.97 3.87 -15.61
C ASP A 259 -14.18 4.35 -17.05
N ALA A 260 -14.78 5.54 -17.21
CA ALA A 260 -15.03 6.13 -18.53
C ALA A 260 -13.76 6.44 -19.33
N LYS A 261 -12.58 6.48 -18.68
CA LYS A 261 -11.27 6.68 -19.34
C LYS A 261 -10.62 5.36 -19.75
N GLY A 262 -11.20 4.23 -19.35
CA GLY A 262 -10.69 2.89 -19.59
C GLY A 262 -9.68 2.40 -18.56
N ARG A 263 -9.50 3.15 -17.45
CA ARG A 263 -8.61 2.77 -16.36
C ARG A 263 -9.20 1.62 -15.59
N THR A 264 -8.37 0.68 -15.19
CA THR A 264 -8.77 -0.52 -14.46
C THR A 264 -8.73 -0.30 -12.96
N SER A 265 -9.78 -0.65 -12.22
CA SER A 265 -9.82 -0.54 -10.77
C SER A 265 -8.81 -1.47 -10.10
N THR A 266 -8.19 -1.00 -9.02
CA THR A 266 -7.27 -1.81 -8.20
C THR A 266 -7.97 -2.65 -7.14
N LEU A 267 -9.31 -2.70 -7.09
CA LEU A 267 -10.09 -3.40 -6.05
C LEU A 267 -10.19 -4.92 -6.23
N ARG A 268 -9.49 -5.47 -7.22
CA ARG A 268 -9.66 -6.88 -7.55
C ARG A 268 -8.38 -7.51 -8.09
N PRO A 269 -8.17 -8.80 -7.85
CA PRO A 269 -7.16 -9.59 -8.53
C PRO A 269 -7.58 -9.97 -9.95
N TRP A 270 -6.59 -10.19 -10.80
CA TRP A 270 -6.79 -10.91 -12.07
C TRP A 270 -5.50 -11.54 -12.59
N LYS A 271 -5.54 -12.01 -13.83
CA LYS A 271 -4.43 -12.63 -14.55
C LYS A 271 -3.17 -11.77 -14.58
N ASN A 272 -3.29 -10.44 -14.61
CA ASN A 272 -2.17 -9.51 -14.60
C ASN A 272 -1.57 -9.28 -13.19
N GLY A 273 -1.97 -10.07 -12.18
CA GLY A 273 -1.68 -9.83 -10.78
C GLY A 273 -2.77 -8.97 -10.16
N SER A 274 -2.62 -7.64 -10.24
CA SER A 274 -3.50 -6.67 -9.56
C SER A 274 -3.58 -6.97 -8.05
N ASN A 275 -4.75 -6.86 -7.41
CA ASN A 275 -4.95 -7.01 -5.96
C ASN A 275 -4.95 -8.48 -5.54
N MET A 276 -3.77 -9.12 -5.57
CA MET A 276 -3.69 -10.56 -5.29
C MET A 276 -3.80 -10.88 -3.82
N ASP A 277 -3.26 -10.01 -2.97
CA ASP A 277 -3.17 -10.18 -1.52
C ASP A 277 -2.62 -11.55 -1.13
N LEU A 278 -1.61 -11.99 -1.86
CA LEU A 278 -0.92 -13.25 -1.62
C LEU A 278 0.23 -13.01 -0.65
N ASN A 279 0.01 -13.33 0.62
CA ASN A 279 1.00 -13.17 1.70
C ASN A 279 2.28 -14.02 1.53
N GLU A 280 2.30 -14.92 0.55
CA GLU A 280 3.49 -15.68 0.14
C GLU A 280 4.45 -14.84 -0.73
N LEU A 281 4.07 -13.63 -1.21
CA LEU A 281 4.92 -12.74 -2.04
C LEU A 281 5.99 -11.97 -1.23
N GLN A 282 6.77 -12.70 -0.45
CA GLN A 282 7.77 -12.12 0.46
C GLN A 282 9.13 -11.95 -0.23
N GLU A 283 10.08 -11.36 0.49
CA GLU A 283 11.48 -11.29 0.07
C GLU A 283 12.03 -12.69 -0.29
N GLY A 284 12.67 -12.81 -1.45
CA GLY A 284 13.21 -14.06 -1.98
C GLY A 284 12.27 -14.83 -2.90
N THR A 285 11.01 -14.41 -3.03
CA THR A 285 10.05 -15.03 -3.95
C THR A 285 10.17 -14.51 -5.38
N THR A 286 9.72 -15.32 -6.34
CA THR A 286 9.65 -14.96 -7.75
C THR A 286 8.21 -15.08 -8.23
N LEU A 287 7.66 -14.00 -8.74
CA LEU A 287 6.32 -13.94 -9.32
C LEU A 287 6.42 -13.97 -10.84
N PHE A 288 5.56 -14.73 -11.49
CA PHE A 288 5.42 -14.77 -12.94
C PHE A 288 4.05 -14.23 -13.33
N LEU A 289 4.02 -13.19 -14.16
CA LEU A 289 2.80 -12.57 -14.66
C LEU A 289 2.75 -12.57 -16.19
N PRO A 290 1.59 -12.84 -16.82
CA PRO A 290 1.41 -12.61 -18.25
C PRO A 290 1.59 -11.13 -18.61
N VAL A 291 2.16 -10.88 -19.79
CA VAL A 291 2.30 -9.55 -20.38
C VAL A 291 1.15 -9.32 -21.34
N PHE A 292 0.29 -8.34 -21.06
CA PHE A 292 -0.82 -7.95 -21.94
C PHE A 292 -0.55 -6.69 -22.77
N HIS A 293 0.37 -5.85 -22.28
CA HIS A 293 0.72 -4.59 -22.90
C HIS A 293 2.22 -4.54 -23.22
N LYS A 294 2.57 -3.86 -24.30
CA LYS A 294 3.97 -3.61 -24.66
C LYS A 294 4.69 -2.93 -23.49
N GLY A 295 5.90 -3.40 -23.20
CA GLY A 295 6.69 -2.95 -22.05
C GLY A 295 6.23 -3.51 -20.71
N ALA A 296 5.28 -4.46 -20.70
CA ALA A 296 4.62 -5.04 -19.54
C ALA A 296 3.81 -4.07 -18.68
N LEU A 297 4.33 -2.86 -18.40
CA LEU A 297 3.76 -1.86 -17.49
C LEU A 297 3.61 -2.41 -16.07
N ILE A 298 4.66 -2.30 -15.26
CA ILE A 298 4.66 -2.83 -13.89
C ILE A 298 4.21 -1.76 -12.90
N TRP A 299 3.21 -2.08 -12.09
CA TRP A 299 2.83 -1.30 -10.91
C TRP A 299 3.02 -2.13 -9.64
N THR A 300 3.29 -1.45 -8.54
CA THR A 300 3.20 -2.05 -7.21
C THR A 300 2.71 -1.03 -6.18
N GLY A 301 2.00 -1.50 -5.18
CA GLY A 301 1.42 -0.69 -4.13
C GLY A 301 0.74 -1.59 -3.12
N ASP A 302 -0.21 -1.03 -2.38
CA ASP A 302 -1.00 -1.77 -1.40
C ASP A 302 -0.13 -2.67 -0.51
N SER A 303 0.83 -2.01 0.13
CA SER A 303 1.91 -2.70 0.82
C SER A 303 1.39 -3.25 2.14
N HIS A 304 1.55 -4.54 2.40
CA HIS A 304 1.09 -5.16 3.64
C HIS A 304 2.26 -5.62 4.48
N CYS A 305 2.25 -5.29 5.76
CA CYS A 305 3.31 -5.72 6.68
C CYS A 305 2.95 -7.03 7.42
N ARG A 306 1.68 -7.44 7.38
CA ARG A 306 1.20 -8.76 7.77
C ARG A 306 -0.22 -8.99 7.27
N GLN A 307 -0.50 -10.20 6.79
CA GLN A 307 -1.85 -10.64 6.46
C GLN A 307 -2.03 -12.13 6.80
N GLY A 308 -3.24 -12.49 7.23
CA GLY A 308 -3.69 -13.89 7.31
C GLY A 308 -4.51 -14.28 6.07
N ASN A 309 -4.49 -15.55 5.72
CA ASN A 309 -5.29 -16.10 4.61
C ASN A 309 -6.77 -15.73 4.78
N GLY A 310 -7.33 -15.09 3.75
CA GLY A 310 -8.71 -14.61 3.74
C GLY A 310 -8.87 -13.09 3.89
N GLU A 311 -7.94 -12.38 4.52
CA GLU A 311 -8.02 -10.91 4.70
C GLU A 311 -9.41 -10.43 5.20
N VAL A 312 -9.94 -11.13 6.20
CA VAL A 312 -11.39 -11.19 6.42
C VAL A 312 -12.08 -9.87 6.76
N ASN A 313 -11.37 -8.88 7.31
CA ASN A 313 -11.97 -7.62 7.74
C ASN A 313 -11.80 -6.48 6.73
N LEU A 314 -11.53 -6.78 5.46
CA LEU A 314 -11.26 -5.85 4.34
C LEU A 314 -9.79 -5.48 4.15
N THR A 315 -9.01 -5.37 5.23
CA THR A 315 -7.63 -4.88 5.13
C THR A 315 -6.67 -5.75 5.89
N ALA A 316 -5.42 -5.77 5.44
CA ALA A 316 -4.32 -6.37 6.17
C ALA A 316 -3.83 -5.46 7.31
N LEU A 317 -2.62 -5.72 7.81
CA LEU A 317 -1.80 -4.69 8.43
C LEU A 317 -1.17 -3.84 7.32
N GLU A 318 -1.98 -2.97 6.73
CA GLU A 318 -1.60 -2.03 5.67
C GLU A 318 -0.40 -1.20 6.10
N CYS A 319 0.56 -1.04 5.22
CA CYS A 319 1.74 -0.24 5.43
C CYS A 319 2.21 0.40 4.12
N ALA A 320 3.44 0.90 4.13
CA ALA A 320 4.09 1.48 2.97
C ALA A 320 5.58 1.15 3.05
N TYR A 321 6.26 1.15 1.92
CA TYR A 321 7.65 0.70 1.81
C TYR A 321 8.57 1.87 1.53
N ARG A 322 9.69 1.91 2.28
CA ARG A 322 10.86 2.71 1.94
C ARG A 322 11.50 2.17 0.67
N GLU A 323 11.47 0.86 0.50
CA GLU A 323 11.86 0.19 -0.73
C GLU A 323 11.20 -1.20 -0.80
N ILE A 324 10.62 -1.51 -1.95
CA ILE A 324 10.50 -2.88 -2.45
C ILE A 324 11.44 -2.97 -3.66
N VAL A 325 12.44 -3.83 -3.55
CA VAL A 325 13.45 -4.03 -4.59
C VAL A 325 13.04 -5.23 -5.44
N ILE A 326 12.83 -4.99 -6.74
CA ILE A 326 12.45 -6.03 -7.69
C ILE A 326 13.47 -6.15 -8.82
N GLN A 327 13.52 -7.33 -9.46
CA GLN A 327 14.23 -7.55 -10.71
C GLN A 327 13.28 -8.15 -11.75
N PRO A 328 12.73 -7.33 -12.66
CA PRO A 328 11.89 -7.80 -13.76
C PRO A 328 12.72 -8.40 -14.90
N ILE A 329 12.31 -9.57 -15.39
CA ILE A 329 12.97 -10.32 -16.46
C ILE A 329 11.90 -10.77 -17.45
N VAL A 330 12.09 -10.42 -18.72
CA VAL A 330 11.21 -10.83 -19.82
C VAL A 330 11.51 -12.27 -20.22
N ARG A 331 10.54 -13.15 -20.09
CA ARG A 331 10.62 -14.57 -20.46
C ARG A 331 9.84 -14.81 -21.75
N LYS A 332 10.58 -14.97 -22.85
CA LYS A 332 10.02 -15.33 -24.17
C LYS A 332 9.71 -16.83 -24.28
N ASP A 333 10.43 -17.63 -23.51
CA ASP A 333 10.41 -19.09 -23.49
C ASP A 333 9.29 -19.67 -22.61
N LEU A 334 8.67 -18.85 -21.77
CA LEU A 334 7.59 -19.22 -20.87
C LEU A 334 6.31 -18.49 -21.25
N LYS A 335 5.21 -19.25 -21.36
CA LYS A 335 3.87 -18.74 -21.64
C LYS A 335 2.92 -19.21 -20.54
N ILE A 336 2.35 -18.26 -19.82
CA ILE A 336 1.38 -18.49 -18.75
C ILE A 336 0.12 -17.66 -19.01
N GLU A 337 -0.99 -18.13 -18.46
CA GLU A 337 -2.27 -17.43 -18.52
C GLU A 337 -2.65 -16.79 -17.17
N TRP A 338 -2.26 -17.45 -16.08
CA TRP A 338 -2.52 -17.03 -14.71
C TRP A 338 -1.21 -16.80 -13.96
N PRO A 339 -1.22 -15.96 -12.89
CA PRO A 339 -0.05 -15.76 -12.07
C PRO A 339 0.46 -17.07 -11.48
N GLN A 340 1.77 -17.18 -11.38
CA GLN A 340 2.45 -18.28 -10.71
C GLN A 340 3.52 -17.70 -9.80
N VAL A 341 3.76 -18.32 -8.66
CA VAL A 341 4.80 -17.88 -7.71
C VAL A 341 5.73 -19.05 -7.41
N GLU A 342 7.00 -18.73 -7.23
CA GLU A 342 8.02 -19.65 -6.80
C GLU A 342 8.67 -19.12 -5.52
N THR A 343 8.58 -19.90 -4.46
CA THR A 343 9.31 -19.66 -3.20
C THR A 343 10.51 -20.60 -3.12
N ALA A 344 11.31 -20.52 -2.05
CA ALA A 344 12.40 -21.47 -1.83
C ALA A 344 11.90 -22.93 -1.76
N THR A 345 10.68 -23.14 -1.27
CA THR A 345 10.16 -24.48 -0.92
C THR A 345 9.00 -24.94 -1.77
N HIS A 346 8.26 -24.02 -2.42
CA HIS A 346 7.03 -24.35 -3.14
C HIS A 346 6.97 -23.68 -4.52
N TRP A 347 6.27 -24.32 -5.43
CA TRP A 347 5.58 -23.61 -6.51
C TRP A 347 4.15 -23.32 -6.06
N ILE A 348 3.62 -22.17 -6.47
CA ILE A 348 2.29 -21.72 -6.09
C ILE A 348 1.57 -21.35 -7.37
N VAL A 349 0.38 -21.92 -7.54
CA VAL A 349 -0.56 -21.60 -8.60
C VAL A 349 -1.81 -21.01 -7.98
N MET A 350 -2.55 -20.18 -8.72
CA MET A 350 -3.72 -19.52 -8.14
C MET A 350 -4.87 -19.36 -9.12
N GLY A 351 -6.05 -19.08 -8.57
CA GLY A 351 -7.27 -18.79 -9.29
C GLY A 351 -8.07 -17.69 -8.59
N PHE A 352 -8.75 -16.88 -9.39
CA PHE A 352 -9.57 -15.77 -8.91
C PHE A 352 -10.93 -15.78 -9.57
N ASP A 353 -11.98 -15.64 -8.79
CA ASP A 353 -13.37 -15.55 -9.25
C ASP A 353 -14.25 -14.90 -8.16
N GLU A 354 -15.42 -14.38 -8.53
CA GLU A 354 -16.41 -13.87 -7.56
C GLU A 354 -16.93 -14.98 -6.62
N ASP A 355 -16.89 -16.23 -7.10
CA ASP A 355 -17.20 -17.44 -6.36
C ASP A 355 -15.93 -18.20 -5.92
N LEU A 356 -15.84 -18.54 -4.64
CA LEU A 356 -14.64 -19.18 -4.09
C LEU A 356 -14.45 -20.63 -4.61
N ASP A 357 -15.54 -21.35 -4.90
CA ASP A 357 -15.49 -22.69 -5.46
C ASP A 357 -15.01 -22.67 -6.91
N GLU A 358 -15.39 -21.65 -7.68
CA GLU A 358 -14.84 -21.43 -9.03
C GLU A 358 -13.37 -21.01 -8.98
N ALA A 359 -12.98 -20.14 -8.05
CA ALA A 359 -11.58 -19.79 -7.82
C ALA A 359 -10.73 -21.03 -7.49
N MET A 360 -11.24 -21.94 -6.65
CA MET A 360 -10.61 -23.22 -6.34
C MET A 360 -10.46 -24.11 -7.59
N LYS A 361 -11.51 -24.25 -8.41
CA LYS A 361 -11.43 -25.01 -9.68
C LYS A 361 -10.39 -24.43 -10.62
N ILE A 362 -10.28 -23.09 -10.72
CA ILE A 362 -9.25 -22.42 -11.52
C ILE A 362 -7.85 -22.72 -10.98
N ALA A 363 -7.63 -22.56 -9.67
CA ALA A 363 -6.34 -22.83 -9.04
C ALA A 363 -5.87 -24.27 -9.27
N VAL A 364 -6.76 -25.25 -9.10
CA VAL A 364 -6.45 -26.67 -9.35
C VAL A 364 -6.19 -26.94 -10.83
N ARG A 365 -6.98 -26.38 -11.76
CA ARG A 365 -6.70 -26.50 -13.21
C ARG A 365 -5.33 -25.93 -13.57
N ASN A 366 -4.94 -24.81 -12.95
CA ASN A 366 -3.62 -24.20 -13.14
C ASN A 366 -2.51 -25.09 -12.57
N GLY A 367 -2.74 -25.75 -11.42
CA GLY A 367 -1.81 -26.74 -10.85
C GLY A 367 -1.60 -27.95 -11.74
N ILE A 368 -2.69 -28.52 -12.27
CA ILE A 368 -2.63 -29.62 -13.24
C ILE A 368 -1.79 -29.20 -14.44
N LYS A 369 -2.11 -28.05 -15.04
CA LYS A 369 -1.39 -27.52 -16.20
C LYS A 369 0.11 -27.31 -15.90
N PHE A 370 0.43 -26.73 -14.75
CA PHE A 370 1.81 -26.50 -14.34
C PHE A 370 2.60 -27.82 -14.22
N LEU A 371 2.02 -28.80 -13.52
CA LEU A 371 2.64 -30.09 -13.27
C LEU A 371 2.83 -30.91 -14.55
N SER A 372 1.82 -30.95 -15.42
CA SER A 372 1.86 -31.77 -16.64
C SER A 372 2.63 -31.12 -17.79
N GLU A 373 2.75 -29.78 -17.83
CA GLU A 373 3.30 -29.09 -19.00
C GLU A 373 4.52 -28.19 -18.72
N GLN A 374 4.72 -27.69 -17.50
CA GLN A 374 5.62 -26.55 -17.26
C GLN A 374 6.86 -26.87 -16.41
N GLN A 375 6.74 -27.61 -15.29
CA GLN A 375 7.90 -27.84 -14.40
C GLN A 375 9.04 -28.67 -15.01
N LYS A 376 8.75 -29.52 -16.01
CA LYS A 376 9.71 -30.30 -16.83
C LYS A 376 10.73 -31.19 -16.08
N LEU A 377 10.70 -31.29 -14.76
CA LEU A 377 11.59 -32.16 -13.98
C LEU A 377 11.18 -33.62 -14.09
N VAL A 378 9.88 -33.91 -13.91
CA VAL A 378 9.30 -35.25 -14.00
C VAL A 378 8.10 -35.19 -14.94
N PRO A 379 8.09 -35.89 -16.09
CA PRO A 379 6.92 -35.95 -16.95
C PRO A 379 5.73 -36.56 -16.20
N LEU A 380 4.58 -35.89 -16.27
CA LEU A 380 3.32 -36.34 -15.67
C LEU A 380 2.21 -36.21 -16.70
N SER A 381 1.38 -37.24 -16.84
CA SER A 381 0.09 -37.12 -17.52
C SER A 381 -0.84 -36.17 -16.76
N ARG A 382 -1.92 -35.74 -17.43
CA ARG A 382 -2.92 -34.86 -16.81
C ARG A 382 -3.59 -35.51 -15.59
N ASP A 383 -3.86 -36.82 -15.65
CA ASP A 383 -4.50 -37.56 -14.56
C ASP A 383 -3.55 -37.77 -13.37
N GLU A 384 -2.27 -38.05 -13.63
CA GLU A 384 -1.25 -38.10 -12.58
C GLU A 384 -1.05 -36.75 -11.91
N ALA A 385 -1.01 -35.66 -12.69
CA ALA A 385 -0.92 -34.30 -12.17
C ALA A 385 -2.14 -33.95 -11.30
N TYR A 386 -3.34 -34.34 -11.71
CA TYR A 386 -4.56 -34.11 -10.92
C TYR A 386 -4.57 -34.93 -9.63
N SER A 387 -4.19 -36.21 -9.70
CA SER A 387 -4.01 -37.07 -8.52
C SER A 387 -2.99 -36.47 -7.55
N LEU A 388 -1.84 -36.02 -8.08
CA LEU A 388 -0.79 -35.41 -7.26
C LEU A 388 -1.27 -34.11 -6.59
N MET A 389 -1.97 -33.23 -7.32
CA MET A 389 -2.60 -32.04 -6.71
C MET A 389 -3.49 -32.40 -5.53
N SER A 390 -4.25 -33.50 -5.59
CA SER A 390 -5.10 -33.92 -4.47
C SER A 390 -4.33 -34.50 -3.28
N ILE A 391 -3.15 -35.08 -3.51
CA ILE A 391 -2.35 -35.73 -2.46
C ILE A 391 -1.45 -34.73 -1.72
N VAL A 392 -0.85 -33.79 -2.47
CA VAL A 392 0.18 -32.88 -1.92
C VAL A 392 -0.09 -31.39 -2.17
N GLY A 393 -1.05 -31.04 -3.03
CA GLY A 393 -1.41 -29.65 -3.30
C GLY A 393 -2.19 -29.06 -2.14
N ASP A 394 -1.57 -28.17 -1.37
CA ASP A 394 -2.22 -27.48 -0.26
C ASP A 394 -2.89 -26.19 -0.76
N CYS A 395 -4.18 -26.28 -1.05
CA CYS A 395 -4.98 -25.17 -1.55
C CYS A 395 -5.60 -24.36 -0.41
N ARG A 396 -5.29 -23.06 -0.39
CA ARG A 396 -5.63 -22.11 0.66
C ARG A 396 -6.36 -20.92 0.08
N VAL A 397 -7.25 -20.34 0.86
CA VAL A 397 -7.89 -19.06 0.54
C VAL A 397 -6.82 -17.96 0.58
N THR A 398 -6.74 -17.14 -0.47
CA THR A 398 -5.84 -16.00 -0.55
C THR A 398 -6.46 -14.80 0.18
N GLN A 399 -7.57 -14.29 -0.36
CA GLN A 399 -8.45 -13.28 0.23
C GLN A 399 -9.91 -13.55 -0.16
N VAL A 400 -10.86 -12.96 0.59
CA VAL A 400 -12.32 -13.05 0.29
C VAL A 400 -13.07 -11.72 0.27
N VAL A 401 -12.37 -10.60 0.34
CA VAL A 401 -12.96 -9.27 0.60
C VAL A 401 -12.90 -8.31 -0.59
N ASP A 402 -12.19 -8.71 -1.63
CA ASP A 402 -12.17 -8.02 -2.91
C ASP A 402 -13.41 -8.35 -3.75
N ILE A 403 -13.52 -7.69 -4.91
CA ILE A 403 -14.60 -8.00 -5.87
C ILE A 403 -14.50 -9.45 -6.37
N ARG A 404 -13.28 -9.95 -6.58
CA ARG A 404 -13.00 -11.36 -6.85
C ARG A 404 -12.21 -11.94 -5.69
N LYS A 405 -12.57 -13.14 -5.26
CA LYS A 405 -11.92 -13.92 -4.21
C LYS A 405 -10.79 -14.74 -4.79
N GLY A 406 -9.81 -15.09 -3.97
CA GLY A 406 -8.64 -15.85 -4.39
C GLY A 406 -8.48 -17.19 -3.68
N VAL A 407 -7.99 -18.18 -4.44
CA VAL A 407 -7.44 -19.43 -3.91
C VAL A 407 -6.06 -19.64 -4.51
N HIS A 408 -5.08 -20.03 -3.70
CA HIS A 408 -3.75 -20.43 -4.15
C HIS A 408 -3.42 -21.84 -3.65
N CYS A 409 -2.78 -22.65 -4.49
CA CYS A 409 -2.35 -23.99 -4.13
C CYS A 409 -0.84 -24.06 -4.10
N MET A 410 -0.30 -24.52 -2.97
CA MET A 410 1.13 -24.72 -2.77
C MET A 410 1.52 -26.16 -3.13
N ILE A 411 2.54 -26.31 -3.96
CA ILE A 411 3.08 -27.58 -4.42
C ILE A 411 4.51 -27.70 -3.88
N PRO A 412 4.81 -28.63 -2.96
CA PRO A 412 6.12 -28.72 -2.34
C PRO A 412 7.18 -29.22 -3.35
N LYS A 413 8.28 -28.49 -3.49
CA LYS A 413 9.38 -28.88 -4.38
C LYS A 413 10.14 -30.11 -3.89
N SER A 414 10.10 -30.38 -2.59
CA SER A 414 10.85 -31.46 -1.94
C SER A 414 10.45 -32.86 -2.41
N ILE A 415 9.27 -33.02 -3.02
CA ILE A 415 8.82 -34.33 -3.54
C ILE A 415 9.43 -34.65 -4.91
N PHE A 416 10.03 -33.67 -5.61
CA PHE A 416 10.66 -33.83 -6.92
C PHE A 416 12.15 -34.15 -6.75
N VAL A 417 12.45 -35.42 -6.50
CA VAL A 417 13.83 -35.90 -6.31
C VAL A 417 14.45 -36.35 -7.63
N LYS A 418 15.78 -36.22 -7.76
CA LYS A 418 16.51 -36.84 -8.88
C LYS A 418 16.39 -38.36 -8.79
N LYS A 419 16.18 -39.04 -9.92
CA LYS A 419 16.31 -40.50 -9.97
C LYS A 419 17.74 -40.86 -9.58
N SER A 420 17.88 -41.65 -8.52
CA SER A 420 19.15 -42.23 -8.06
C SER A 420 19.77 -43.14 -9.10
#